data_AF-A0A015LFW2-F1
#
_entry.id   AF-A0A015LFW2-F1
#
_cell.length_a   1.000
_cell.length_b   1.000
_cell.length_c   1.000
_cell.angle_alpha   90.00
_cell.angle_beta   90.00
_cell.angle_gamma   90.00
#
_symmetry.space_group_name_H-M   'P 1'
#
loop_
_entity.id
_entity.type
_entity.pdbx_description
1 polymer ?
#
loop_
_entity_poly.entity_id
_entity_poly.type
_entity_poly.pdbx_seq_one_letter_code
_entity_poly.pdbx_strand_id
1 'polypeptide(L)'
;MPQVAKHKRVVKRKAFKSNVKRTSYSIKQKEEVVNYAKEYGKNNAATHFGINKIEKKLYDWIIEQRKQGFAVNYSLIRVKMLEILRDQDIIVLYGNLTNDFKMSNRWLYAFMKRQKLSLRRHTKISQKLPQQTEQLLESFYRFVT
;
A
#
# COMPACT_ATOMS: atom_id res chain seq x y z
N MET A 1 58.88 6.75 -27.49
CA MET A 1 58.26 6.60 -26.16
C MET A 1 57.57 5.25 -26.10
N PRO A 2 58.00 4.28 -25.27
CA PRO A 2 57.32 2.98 -25.19
C PRO A 2 56.00 3.14 -24.42
N GLN A 3 54.91 2.60 -24.97
CA GLN A 3 53.59 2.64 -24.33
C GLN A 3 53.51 1.57 -23.24
N VAL A 4 53.31 1.98 -21.99
CA VAL A 4 53.17 1.07 -20.84
C VAL A 4 51.76 0.47 -20.85
N ALA A 5 51.67 -0.85 -21.06
CA ALA A 5 50.41 -1.59 -20.99
C ALA A 5 49.88 -1.63 -19.55
N LYS A 6 48.71 -1.01 -19.31
CA LYS A 6 48.03 -1.04 -18.01
C LYS A 6 47.34 -2.39 -17.83
N HIS A 7 47.96 -3.32 -17.10
CA HIS A 7 47.27 -4.52 -16.65
C HIS A 7 46.21 -4.17 -15.58
N LYS A 8 44.93 -4.31 -15.92
CA LYS A 8 43.83 -4.25 -14.96
C LYS A 8 43.86 -5.50 -14.09
N ARG A 9 44.27 -5.38 -12.81
CA ARG A 9 44.03 -6.43 -11.80
C ARG A 9 42.54 -6.56 -11.56
N VAL A 10 41.92 -7.61 -12.10
CA VAL A 10 40.54 -7.98 -11.75
C VAL A 10 40.59 -8.81 -10.47
N VAL A 11 40.26 -8.16 -9.35
CA VAL A 11 40.09 -8.86 -8.06
C VAL A 11 38.81 -9.69 -8.15
N LYS A 12 38.94 -11.02 -8.15
CA LYS A 12 37.79 -11.93 -8.05
C LYS A 12 37.13 -11.71 -6.69
N ARG A 13 35.99 -11.02 -6.67
CA ARG A 13 35.18 -10.88 -5.46
C ARG A 13 34.64 -12.27 -5.09
N LYS A 14 34.97 -12.76 -3.89
CA LYS A 14 34.37 -13.99 -3.33
C LYS A 14 32.86 -13.75 -3.22
N ALA A 15 32.04 -14.61 -3.82
CA ALA A 15 30.59 -14.49 -3.76
C ALA A 15 30.14 -14.54 -2.29
N PHE A 16 29.49 -13.49 -1.81
CA PHE A 16 28.86 -13.48 -0.49
C PHE A 16 27.69 -14.47 -0.53
N LYS A 17 27.87 -15.66 0.04
CA LYS A 17 26.77 -16.60 0.26
C LYS A 17 25.97 -16.08 1.46
N SER A 18 24.88 -15.36 1.19
CA SER A 18 23.93 -14.98 2.23
C SER A 18 23.30 -16.23 2.81
N ASN A 19 23.43 -16.47 4.12
CA ASN A 19 22.81 -17.60 4.82
C ASN A 19 21.31 -17.36 5.14
N VAL A 20 20.68 -16.44 4.39
CA VAL A 20 19.28 -16.07 4.59
C VAL A 20 18.43 -17.18 3.96
N LYS A 21 17.66 -17.90 4.80
CA LYS A 21 16.63 -18.83 4.31
C LYS A 21 15.73 -18.05 3.35
N ARG A 22 15.62 -18.52 2.11
CA ARG A 22 14.82 -17.87 1.06
C ARG A 22 13.37 -17.83 1.53
N THR A 23 12.83 -16.66 1.88
CA THR A 23 11.41 -16.43 2.25
C THR A 23 10.49 -16.49 1.03
N SER A 24 10.85 -17.28 0.02
CA SER A 24 10.05 -17.45 -1.18
C SER A 24 9.08 -18.61 -1.00
N TYR A 25 7.81 -18.42 -1.35
CA TYR A 25 6.79 -19.47 -1.40
C TYR A 25 7.31 -20.76 -2.03
N SER A 26 6.91 -21.90 -1.45
CA SER A 26 7.29 -23.21 -1.97
C SER A 26 6.76 -23.41 -3.39
N ILE A 27 7.43 -24.25 -4.18
CA ILE A 27 7.01 -24.54 -5.56
C ILE A 27 5.56 -25.05 -5.56
N LYS A 28 5.22 -25.94 -4.62
CA LYS A 28 3.88 -26.49 -4.42
C LYS A 28 2.83 -25.41 -4.15
N GLN A 29 3.15 -24.46 -3.26
CA GLN A 29 2.26 -23.32 -2.99
C GLN A 29 2.04 -22.44 -4.23
N LYS A 30 3.09 -22.20 -5.02
CA LYS A 30 2.96 -21.39 -6.25
C LYS A 30 2.13 -22.11 -7.31
N GLU A 31 2.29 -23.42 -7.45
CA GLU A 31 1.48 -24.23 -8.36
C GLU A 31 0.00 -24.18 -7.99
N GLU A 32 -0.32 -24.31 -6.71
CA GLU A 32 -1.69 -24.21 -6.19
C GLU A 32 -2.31 -22.83 -6.48
N VAL A 33 -1.57 -21.76 -6.22
CA VAL A 33 -2.03 -20.38 -6.52
C VAL A 33 -2.24 -20.18 -8.02
N VAL A 34 -1.36 -20.73 -8.86
CA VAL A 34 -1.46 -20.61 -10.32
C VAL A 34 -2.63 -21.42 -10.87
N ASN A 35 -2.85 -22.64 -10.39
CA ASN A 35 -3.96 -23.49 -10.85
C ASN A 35 -5.30 -22.86 -10.49
N TYR A 36 -5.46 -22.38 -9.26
CA TYR A 36 -6.66 -21.66 -8.85
C TYR A 36 -6.87 -20.37 -9.67
N ALA A 37 -5.79 -19.63 -9.98
CA ALA A 37 -5.90 -18.43 -10.81
C ALA A 37 -6.27 -18.72 -12.27
N LYS A 38 -5.91 -19.90 -12.80
CA LYS A 38 -6.33 -20.35 -14.13
C LYS A 38 -7.82 -20.69 -14.16
N GLU A 39 -8.34 -21.34 -13.11
CA GLU A 39 -9.74 -21.75 -13.03
C GLU A 39 -10.69 -20.58 -12.71
N TYR A 40 -10.36 -19.77 -11.69
CA TYR A 40 -11.26 -18.76 -11.16
C TYR A 40 -10.87 -17.32 -11.53
N GLY A 41 -9.72 -17.14 -12.19
CA GLY A 41 -9.18 -15.83 -12.54
C GLY A 41 -8.33 -15.19 -11.45
N LYS A 42 -7.46 -14.25 -11.87
CA LYS A 42 -6.42 -13.63 -11.03
C LYS A 42 -6.98 -12.91 -9.78
N ASN A 43 -8.10 -12.20 -9.94
CA ASN A 43 -8.71 -11.43 -8.84
C ASN A 43 -9.32 -12.35 -7.78
N ASN A 44 -9.93 -13.46 -8.20
CA ASN A 44 -10.47 -14.46 -7.27
C ASN A 44 -9.35 -15.17 -6.53
N ALA A 45 -8.24 -15.52 -7.20
CA ALA A 45 -7.06 -16.06 -6.53
C ALA A 45 -6.50 -15.09 -5.47
N ALA A 46 -6.33 -13.81 -5.82
CA ALA A 46 -5.82 -12.82 -4.87
C ALA A 46 -6.71 -12.68 -3.62
N THR A 47 -8.03 -12.82 -3.80
CA THR A 47 -9.02 -12.82 -2.73
C THR A 47 -8.98 -14.11 -1.91
N HIS A 48 -8.96 -15.27 -2.58
CA HIS A 48 -8.96 -16.62 -1.99
C HIS A 48 -7.70 -16.88 -1.14
N PHE A 49 -6.52 -16.55 -1.65
CA PHE A 49 -5.26 -16.69 -0.93
C PHE A 49 -4.98 -15.53 0.04
N GLY A 50 -5.94 -14.63 0.24
CA GLY A 50 -5.85 -13.57 1.23
C GLY A 50 -4.70 -12.59 1.00
N ILE A 51 -4.15 -12.49 -0.21
CA ILE A 51 -3.02 -11.60 -0.53
C ILE A 51 -3.41 -10.13 -0.27
N ASN A 52 -4.71 -9.83 -0.30
CA ASN A 52 -5.25 -8.47 -0.19
C ASN A 52 -5.94 -8.09 1.13
N LYS A 53 -6.01 -8.95 2.17
CA LYS A 53 -6.76 -8.59 3.40
C LYS A 53 -6.20 -7.33 4.07
N ILE A 54 -4.88 -7.27 4.22
CA ILE A 54 -4.18 -6.14 4.83
C ILE A 54 -4.27 -4.90 3.93
N GLU A 55 -4.01 -5.06 2.62
CA GLU A 55 -4.13 -3.97 1.64
C GLU A 55 -5.56 -3.40 1.58
N LYS A 56 -6.59 -4.24 1.75
CA LYS A 56 -7.99 -3.84 1.78
C LYS A 56 -8.31 -3.01 3.03
N LYS A 57 -7.94 -3.48 4.23
CA LYS A 57 -8.09 -2.70 5.48
C LYS A 57 -7.44 -1.32 5.34
N LEU A 58 -6.25 -1.26 4.76
CA LEU A 58 -5.53 -0.01 4.53
C LEU A 58 -6.28 0.88 3.52
N TYR A 59 -6.78 0.32 2.42
CA TYR A 59 -7.55 1.04 1.42
C TYR A 59 -8.83 1.65 2.00
N ASP A 60 -9.61 0.86 2.74
CA ASP A 60 -10.88 1.28 3.33
C ASP A 60 -10.66 2.48 4.27
N TRP A 61 -9.63 2.38 5.14
CA TRP A 61 -9.25 3.48 6.01
C TRP A 61 -8.83 4.74 5.23
N ILE A 62 -8.06 4.62 4.14
CA ILE A 62 -7.69 5.77 3.30
C ILE A 62 -8.94 6.47 2.73
N ILE A 63 -9.93 5.70 2.30
CA ILE A 63 -11.18 6.25 1.75
C ILE A 63 -11.99 6.97 2.83
N GLU A 64 -12.09 6.41 4.04
CA GLU A 64 -12.77 7.06 5.17
C GLU A 64 -12.13 8.40 5.52
N GLN A 65 -10.81 8.46 5.64
CA GLN A 65 -10.10 9.71 5.91
C GLN A 65 -10.34 10.75 4.81
N ARG A 66 -10.36 10.31 3.54
CA ARG A 66 -10.64 11.20 2.40
C ARG A 66 -12.09 11.68 2.36
N LYS A 67 -13.06 10.86 2.77
CA LYS A 67 -14.47 11.27 2.92
C LYS A 67 -14.62 12.36 3.97
N GLN A 68 -13.85 12.28 5.05
CA GLN A 68 -13.78 13.29 6.11
C GLN A 68 -13.00 14.55 5.69
N GLY A 69 -12.35 14.55 4.52
CA GLY A 69 -11.59 15.69 4.00
C GLY A 69 -10.14 15.75 4.45
N PHE A 70 -9.64 14.74 5.17
CA PHE A 70 -8.25 14.68 5.58
C PHE A 70 -7.34 14.29 4.41
N ALA A 71 -6.20 14.99 4.30
CA ALA A 71 -5.15 14.65 3.36
C ALA A 71 -4.33 13.48 3.92
N VAL A 72 -4.24 12.39 3.15
CA VAL A 72 -3.50 11.19 3.55
C VAL A 72 -2.14 11.16 2.85
N ASN A 73 -1.08 11.45 3.62
CA ASN A 73 0.31 11.42 3.15
C ASN A 73 0.94 10.03 3.27
N TYR A 74 2.03 9.79 2.53
CA TYR A 74 2.75 8.51 2.56
C TYR A 74 3.20 8.08 3.96
N SER A 75 3.66 9.02 4.78
CA SER A 75 4.07 8.72 6.17
C SER A 75 2.90 8.21 7.01
N LEU A 76 1.71 8.79 6.83
CA LEU A 76 0.51 8.38 7.55
C LEU A 76 0.04 6.98 7.11
N ILE A 77 0.10 6.70 5.80
CA ILE A 77 -0.16 5.36 5.26
C ILE A 77 0.79 4.34 5.89
N ARG A 78 2.07 4.69 6.08
CA ARG A 78 3.05 3.80 6.71
C ARG A 78 2.72 3.51 8.17
N VAL A 79 2.40 4.54 8.94
CA VAL A 79 2.00 4.39 10.35
C VAL A 79 0.76 3.51 10.44
N LYS A 80 -0.28 3.79 9.64
CA LYS A 80 -1.50 3.00 9.65
C LYS A 80 -1.28 1.55 9.26
N MET A 81 -0.45 1.28 8.26
CA MET A 81 -0.12 -0.08 7.87
C MET A 81 0.58 -0.84 9.00
N LEU A 82 1.49 -0.20 9.75
CA LEU A 82 2.11 -0.82 10.92
C LEU A 82 1.10 -1.12 12.02
N GLU A 83 0.11 -0.25 12.23
CA GLU A 83 -1.00 -0.53 13.16
C GLU A 83 -1.78 -1.77 12.72
N ILE A 84 -2.18 -1.84 11.44
CA ILE A 84 -2.93 -3.00 10.91
C ILE A 84 -2.12 -4.29 11.04
N LEU A 85 -0.80 -4.25 10.86
CA LEU A 85 0.06 -5.42 11.05
C LEU A 85 0.20 -5.85 12.51
N ARG A 86 -0.09 -4.96 13.47
CA ARG A 86 -0.15 -5.27 14.90
C ARG A 86 -1.52 -5.81 15.33
N ASP A 87 -2.54 -5.72 14.49
CA ASP A 87 -3.86 -6.30 14.77
C ASP A 87 -3.73 -7.81 15.05
N GLN A 88 -4.36 -8.27 16.11
CA GLN A 88 -4.28 -9.66 16.55
C GLN A 88 -4.78 -10.65 15.49
N ASP A 89 -5.84 -10.30 14.76
CA ASP A 89 -6.37 -11.10 13.64
C ASP A 89 -5.32 -11.32 12.53
N ILE A 90 -4.51 -10.29 12.26
CA ILE A 90 -3.48 -10.34 11.22
C ILE A 90 -2.29 -11.14 11.69
N ILE A 91 -1.89 -10.98 12.97
CA ILE A 91 -0.82 -11.78 13.59
C ILE A 91 -1.19 -13.26 13.58
N VAL A 92 -2.42 -13.62 13.91
CA VAL A 92 -2.88 -15.03 13.88
C VAL A 92 -2.84 -15.61 12.47
N LEU A 93 -3.26 -14.83 11.46
CA LEU A 93 -3.34 -15.31 10.08
C LEU A 93 -1.98 -15.44 9.37
N TYR A 94 -1.07 -14.49 9.60
CA TYR A 94 0.16 -14.37 8.82
C TYR A 94 1.44 -14.38 9.66
N GLY A 95 1.33 -14.44 10.99
CA GLY A 95 2.46 -14.33 11.91
C GLY A 95 2.91 -12.88 12.12
N ASN A 96 4.03 -12.73 12.86
CA ASN A 96 4.60 -11.41 13.13
C ASN A 96 5.33 -10.85 11.90
N LEU A 97 4.58 -10.17 11.03
CA LEU A 97 5.07 -9.55 9.81
C LEU A 97 5.78 -8.20 10.03
N THR A 98 5.77 -7.64 11.24
CA THR A 98 6.23 -6.26 11.48
C THR A 98 7.70 -6.04 11.09
N ASN A 99 8.54 -7.05 11.28
CA ASN A 99 9.97 -6.99 10.97
C ASN A 99 10.30 -7.34 9.51
N ASP A 100 9.46 -8.18 8.88
CA ASP A 100 9.71 -8.70 7.54
C ASP A 100 9.11 -7.82 6.44
N PHE A 101 8.02 -7.10 6.75
CA PHE A 101 7.29 -6.32 5.77
C PHE A 101 7.97 -4.98 5.49
N LYS A 102 8.80 -4.95 4.44
CA LYS A 102 9.47 -3.74 4.00
C LYS A 102 8.55 -2.85 3.16
N MET A 103 8.00 -1.82 3.81
CA MET A 103 7.11 -0.82 3.21
C MET A 103 7.86 0.22 2.37
N SER A 104 8.58 -0.28 1.36
CA SER A 104 9.39 0.51 0.46
C SER A 104 8.53 1.50 -0.35
N ASN A 105 9.15 2.60 -0.80
CA ASN A 105 8.49 3.58 -1.68
C ASN A 105 7.92 2.92 -2.95
N ARG A 106 8.61 1.90 -3.48
CA ARG A 106 8.17 1.15 -4.65
C ARG A 106 6.90 0.35 -4.37
N TRP A 107 6.83 -0.31 -3.21
CA TRP A 107 5.62 -1.02 -2.80
C TRP A 107 4.46 -0.05 -2.63
N LEU A 108 4.68 1.08 -1.95
CA LEU A 108 3.63 2.06 -1.67
C LEU A 108 3.10 2.71 -2.95
N TYR A 109 3.99 3.08 -3.88
CA TYR A 109 3.60 3.55 -5.21
C TYR A 109 2.79 2.49 -5.98
N ALA A 110 3.24 1.22 -5.96
CA ALA A 110 2.54 0.14 -6.64
C ALA A 110 1.16 -0.13 -6.01
N PHE A 111 1.05 -0.12 -4.68
CA PHE A 111 -0.22 -0.23 -3.95
C PHE A 111 -1.21 0.86 -4.39
N MET A 112 -0.77 2.12 -4.37
CA MET A 112 -1.63 3.23 -4.80
C MET A 112 -2.04 3.11 -6.26
N LYS A 113 -1.13 2.70 -7.15
CA LYS A 113 -1.45 2.46 -8.56
C LYS A 113 -2.47 1.33 -8.74
N ARG A 114 -2.31 0.20 -8.04
CA ARG A 114 -3.26 -0.93 -8.09
C ARG A 114 -4.66 -0.52 -7.61
N GLN A 115 -4.71 0.26 -6.53
CA GLN A 115 -5.97 0.73 -5.93
C GLN A 115 -6.50 2.02 -6.58
N LYS A 116 -5.91 2.49 -7.69
CA LYS A 116 -6.29 3.73 -8.40
C LYS A 116 -6.36 4.96 -7.49
N LEU A 117 -5.51 5.01 -6.47
CA LEU A 117 -5.41 6.13 -5.53
C LEU A 117 -4.41 7.16 -6.07
N SER A 118 -4.83 8.42 -6.17
CA SER A 118 -3.93 9.55 -6.41
C SER A 118 -3.42 10.15 -5.10
N LEU A 119 -2.22 10.73 -5.15
CA LEU A 119 -1.78 11.70 -4.14
C LEU A 119 -2.56 12.99 -4.38
N ARG A 120 -3.65 13.21 -3.63
CA ARG A 120 -4.41 14.45 -3.74
C ARG A 120 -3.62 15.55 -3.04
N ARG A 121 -3.14 16.55 -3.80
CA ARG A 121 -2.74 17.84 -3.22
C ARG A 121 -4.00 18.47 -2.62
N HIS A 122 -3.90 19.13 -1.47
CA HIS A 122 -5.04 19.83 -0.88
C HIS A 122 -5.59 20.81 -1.93
N THR A 123 -6.69 20.43 -2.58
CA THR A 123 -7.53 21.40 -3.26
C THR A 123 -8.20 22.16 -2.14
N LYS A 124 -8.14 23.51 -2.15
CA LYS A 124 -9.13 24.30 -1.38
C LYS A 124 -10.46 23.60 -1.64
N ILE A 125 -11.08 23.08 -0.58
CA ILE A 125 -12.42 22.53 -0.65
C ILE A 125 -13.24 23.70 -1.18
N SER A 126 -13.51 23.72 -2.50
CA SER A 126 -14.54 24.59 -3.04
C SER A 126 -15.77 24.27 -2.20
N GLN A 127 -16.25 25.30 -1.50
CA GLN A 127 -17.12 25.21 -0.34
C GLN A 127 -18.22 24.17 -0.57
N LYS A 128 -18.21 23.07 0.18
CA LYS A 128 -19.44 22.30 0.33
C LYS A 128 -20.42 23.22 1.06
N LEU A 129 -21.65 23.31 0.58
CA LEU A 129 -22.74 23.99 1.29
C LEU A 129 -22.82 23.37 2.70
N PRO A 130 -22.54 24.13 3.78
CA PRO A 130 -22.71 23.62 5.14
C PRO A 130 -24.10 23.03 5.36
N GLN A 131 -24.23 22.02 6.24
CA GLN A 131 -25.54 21.40 6.55
C GLN A 131 -26.61 22.44 6.98
N GLN A 132 -26.17 23.55 7.57
CA GLN A 132 -27.01 24.65 8.06
C GLN A 132 -27.46 25.65 6.98
N THR A 133 -27.17 25.43 5.70
CA THR A 133 -27.46 26.44 4.67
C THR A 133 -28.92 26.67 4.40
N GLU A 134 -29.73 25.61 4.43
CA GLU A 134 -31.18 25.74 4.24
C GLU A 134 -31.81 26.52 5.40
N GLN A 135 -31.39 26.22 6.63
CA GLN A 135 -31.85 26.93 7.84
C GLN A 135 -31.48 28.42 7.81
N LEU A 136 -30.25 28.75 7.37
CA LEU A 136 -29.81 30.14 7.23
C LEU A 136 -30.58 30.88 6.12
N LEU A 137 -30.84 30.22 4.98
CA LEU A 137 -31.66 30.78 3.91
C LEU A 137 -33.09 31.09 4.38
N GLU A 138 -33.69 30.17 5.11
CA GLU A 138 -35.04 30.31 5.66
C GLU A 138 -35.10 31.44 6.70
N SER A 139 -34.08 31.56 7.56
CA SER A 139 -33.96 32.67 8.50
C SER A 139 -33.81 34.03 7.81
N PHE A 140 -33.08 34.07 6.69
CA PHE A 140 -32.86 35.28 5.91
C PHE A 140 -34.14 35.73 5.20
N TYR A 141 -34.86 34.81 4.56
CA TYR A 141 -36.16 35.12 3.96
C TYR A 141 -37.13 35.69 4.99
N ARG A 142 -37.21 35.11 6.18
CA ARG A 142 -38.08 35.62 7.25
C ARG A 142 -37.67 37.01 7.78
N PHE A 143 -36.39 37.37 7.70
CA PHE A 143 -35.92 38.68 8.16
C PHE A 143 -36.19 39.80 7.16
N VAL A 144 -36.14 39.50 5.86
CA VAL A 144 -36.32 40.48 4.78
C VAL A 144 -37.80 40.70 4.42
N THR A 145 -38.66 39.70 4.71
CA THR A 145 -40.11 39.79 4.51
C THR A 145 -40.78 40.34 5.77
#